data_AF-A0A6B0XDV6-F1
#
_entry.id   AF-A0A6B0XDV6-F1
#
_cell.length_a   1.000
_cell.length_b   1.000
_cell.length_c   1.000
_cell.angle_alpha   90.00
_cell.angle_beta   90.00
_cell.angle_gamma   90.00
#
_symmetry.space_group_name_H-M   'P 1'
#
loop_
_entity.id
_entity.type
_entity.pdbx_description
1 polymer ?
#
loop_
_entity_poly.entity_id
_entity_poly.type
_entity_poly.pdbx_seq_one_letter_code
_entity_poly.pdbx_strand_id
1 'polypeptide(L)' 'TQIIKKIWAYIKKNGPQDEQEKRTINADDKLQAFFGKKQATMFELGGFVNEHAT' A
#
# COMPACT_ATOMS: atom_id res chain seq x y z
N THR A 1 9.01 -2.70 -10.78
CA THR A 1 7.70 -3.24 -11.20
C THR A 1 6.69 -2.13 -11.43
N GLN A 2 5.92 -2.19 -12.52
CA GLN A 2 4.91 -1.17 -12.84
C GLN A 2 3.77 -1.12 -11.80
N ILE A 3 3.51 -2.25 -11.13
CA ILE A 3 2.48 -2.42 -10.09
C ILE A 3 2.77 -1.51 -8.88
N ILE A 4 4.01 -1.53 -8.36
CA ILE A 4 4.41 -0.68 -7.22
C ILE A 4 4.18 0.81 -7.53
N LYS A 5 4.51 1.26 -8.74
CA LYS A 5 4.28 2.65 -9.17
C LYS A 5 2.79 3.01 -9.19
N LYS A 6 1.93 2.10 -9.67
CA LYS A 6 0.47 2.29 -9.68
C LYS A 6 -0.11 2.37 -8.27
N ILE A 7 0.35 1.49 -7.37
CA ILE A 7 -0.07 1.52 -5.95
C ILE A 7 0.39 2.82 -5.29
N TRP A 8 1.64 3.24 -5.51
CA TRP A 8 2.13 4.53 -4.99
C TRP A 8 1.37 5.74 -5.53
N ALA A 9 1.02 5.74 -6.81
CA ALA A 9 0.18 6.79 -7.40
C ALA A 9 -1.22 6.80 -6.76
N TYR A 10 -1.79 5.63 -6.48
CA TYR A 10 -3.07 5.51 -5.77
C TYR A 10 -2.97 6.05 -4.34
N ILE A 11 -1.96 5.66 -3.58
CA ILE A 11 -1.74 6.13 -2.20
C ILE A 11 -1.56 7.65 -2.19
N LYS A 12 -0.73 8.20 -3.08
CA LYS A 12 -0.55 9.66 -3.17
C LYS A 12 -1.82 10.40 -3.56
N LYS A 13 -2.66 9.81 -4.42
CA LYS A 13 -3.91 10.42 -4.88
C LYS A 13 -5.02 10.39 -3.81
N ASN A 14 -5.13 9.30 -3.05
CA ASN A 14 -6.21 9.11 -2.08
C ASN A 14 -5.82 9.50 -0.64
N GLY A 15 -4.55 9.81 -0.40
CA GLY A 15 -4.04 10.24 0.89
C GLY A 15 -4.19 9.25 2.07
N PRO A 16 -4.09 7.92 1.91
CA PRO A 16 -4.13 7.02 3.06
C PRO A 16 -2.84 7.06 3.91
N GLN A 17 -2.05 8.14 3.87
CA GLN A 17 -0.86 8.21 4.72
C GLN A 17 -1.27 8.58 6.15
N ASP A 18 -0.69 7.88 7.11
CA ASP A 18 -0.90 8.24 8.51
C ASP A 18 -0.32 9.63 8.80
N GLU A 19 -1.10 10.48 9.48
CA GLU A 19 -0.71 11.87 9.77
C GLU A 19 0.44 11.96 10.76
N GLN A 20 0.59 10.95 11.64
CA GLN A 20 1.63 10.88 12.65
C GLN A 20 2.86 10.15 12.11
N GLU A 21 2.65 9.06 11.37
CA GLU A 21 3.71 8.23 10.79
C GLU A 21 3.58 8.18 9.25
N LYS A 22 4.18 9.14 8.55
CA LYS A 22 4.10 9.26 7.08
C LYS A 22 4.61 8.05 6.28
N ARG A 23 5.25 7.09 6.97
CA ARG A 23 5.75 5.81 6.43
C ARG A 23 4.67 4.71 6.44
N THR A 24 3.61 4.92 7.21
CA THR A 24 2.47 4.02 7.34
C THR A 24 1.36 4.44 6.40
N ILE A 25 0.75 3.44 5.77
CA ILE A 25 -0.36 3.55 4.84
C ILE A 25 -1.57 2.90 5.53
N ASN A 26 -2.56 3.72 5.88
CA ASN A 26 -3.87 3.32 6.35
C ASN A 26 -4.67 2.74 5.18
N ALA A 27 -4.77 1.42 5.13
CA ALA A 27 -5.38 0.72 4.02
C ALA A 27 -6.89 1.03 3.96
N ASP A 28 -7.35 1.59 2.85
CA ASP A 28 -8.77 1.64 2.52
C ASP A 28 -9.28 0.24 2.15
N ASP A 29 -10.58 0.08 1.87
CA ASP A 29 -11.16 -1.24 1.56
C ASP A 29 -10.42 -1.98 0.42
N LYS A 30 -9.91 -1.24 -0.57
CA LYS A 30 -9.18 -1.82 -1.71
C LYS A 30 -7.77 -2.24 -1.32
N LEU A 31 -7.07 -1.38 -0.58
CA LEU A 31 -5.74 -1.66 -0.07
C LEU A 31 -5.78 -2.77 0.98
N GLN A 32 -6.83 -2.85 1.79
CA GLN A 32 -7.01 -3.88 2.80
C GLN A 32 -7.25 -5.25 2.15
N ALA A 33 -8.01 -5.30 1.05
CA ALA A 33 -8.16 -6.52 0.26
C ALA A 33 -6.83 -6.99 -0.36
N PHE A 34 -5.93 -6.06 -0.70
CA PHE A 34 -4.62 -6.38 -1.28
C PHE A 34 -3.56 -6.73 -0.23
N PHE A 35 -3.50 -5.98 0.88
CA PHE A 35 -2.52 -6.18 1.96
C PHE A 35 -2.96 -7.25 2.98
N GLY A 36 -4.24 -7.60 3.03
CA GLY A 36 -4.82 -8.47 4.06
C GLY A 36 -4.87 -7.85 5.46
N LYS A 37 -4.58 -6.55 5.58
CA LYS A 37 -4.49 -5.83 6.86
C LYS A 37 -4.84 -4.35 6.72
N LYS A 38 -5.18 -3.74 7.84
CA LYS A 38 -5.63 -2.34 7.93
C LYS A 38 -4.51 -1.30 7.78
N GLN A 39 -3.26 -1.69 8.00
CA GLN A 39 -2.11 -0.80 7.89
C GLN A 39 -0.94 -1.53 7.27
N ALA A 40 -0.25 -0.89 6.32
CA ALA A 40 0.96 -1.40 5.70
C ALA A 40 2.02 -0.30 5.62
N THR A 41 3.29 -0.68 5.61
CA THR A 41 4.38 0.26 5.39
C THR A 41 4.95 0.15 3.98
N MET A 42 5.70 1.16 3.55
CA MET A 42 6.36 1.14 2.24
C MET A 42 7.33 -0.04 2.04
N PHE A 43 7.86 -0.62 3.13
CA PHE A 43 8.75 -1.78 3.08
C PHE A 43 8.00 -3.07 2.74
N GLU A 44 6.74 -3.17 3.16
CA GLU A 44 5.92 -4.35 2.95
C GLU A 44 5.29 -4.40 1.56
N LEU A 45 5.18 -3.24 0.88
CA LEU A 45 4.68 -3.13 -0.51
C LEU A 45 5.42 -4.08 -1.47
N GLY A 46 6.74 -4.22 -1.31
CA GLY A 46 7.54 -5.12 -2.16
C GLY A 46 7.16 -6.59 -1.95
N GLY A 47 6.92 -6.99 -0.71
CA GLY A 47 6.47 -8.33 -0.35
C GLY A 47 5.09 -8.64 -0.91
N PHE A 48 4.12 -7.75 -0.69
CA PHE A 48 2.76 -7.93 -1.22
C PHE A 48 2.72 -8.04 -2.74
N VAL A 49 3.49 -7.22 -3.44
CA VAL A 49 3.52 -7.30 -4.91
C VAL A 49 4.13 -8.61 -5.39
N ASN A 50 5.15 -9.15 -4.70
CA ASN A 50 5.71 -10.45 -5.07
C ASN A 50 4.72 -11.60 -4.80
N GLU A 51 3.95 -11.53 -3.71
CA GLU A 51 2.94 -12.54 -3.37
C GLU A 51 1.82 -12.61 -4.42
N HIS A 52 1.41 -11.45 -4.98
CA HIS A 52 0.36 -11.35 -5.99
C HIS A 52 0.87 -11.38 -7.45
N ALA A 53 2.18 -11.43 -7.69
CA ALA A 53 2.78 -11.43 -9.03
C ALA A 53 3.12 -12.85 -9.56
N THR A 54 2.56 -13.89 -8.94
CA THR A 54 2.69 -15.29 -9.37
C THR A 54 1.65 -15.64 -10.42
#